data_AF-A0A3N5TZ37-F1
#
_entry.id   AF-A0A3N5TZ37-F1
#
_cell.length_a   1.000
_cell.length_b   1.000
_cell.length_c   1.000
_cell.angle_alpha   90.00
_cell.angle_beta   90.00
_cell.angle_gamma   90.00
#
_symmetry.space_group_name_H-M   'P 1'
#
loop_
_entity.id
_entity.type
_entity.pdbx_description
1 polymer ?
#
loop_
_entity_poly.entity_id
_entity_poly.type
_entity_poly.pdbx_seq_one_letter_code
_entity_poly.pdbx_strand_id
1 'polypeptide(L)' 'MYAYQEHRQYFAQIAQGLEESGAEELKPLGASDIRLSYRGLYFEADPAALYRINYQSRLITR' A
#
# COMPACT_ATOMS: atom_id res chain seq x y z
N MET A 1 -13.46 -14.97 -7.15
CA MET A 1 -12.66 -14.06 -6.30
C MET A 1 -11.32 -13.87 -7.00
N TYR A 2 -10.75 -12.66 -7.03
CA TYR A 2 -9.47 -12.43 -7.71
C TYR A 2 -8.29 -12.84 -6.82
N ALA A 3 -7.18 -13.32 -7.39
CA ALA A 3 -6.04 -13.86 -6.64
C ALA A 3 -5.47 -12.89 -5.58
N TYR A 4 -5.46 -11.57 -5.87
CA TYR A 4 -5.00 -10.57 -4.91
C TYR A 4 -5.89 -10.45 -3.66
N GLN A 5 -7.19 -10.78 -3.76
CA GLN A 5 -8.11 -10.77 -2.62
C GLN A 5 -7.92 -12.00 -1.74
N GLU A 6 -7.45 -13.10 -2.34
CA GLU A 6 -7.13 -14.34 -1.65
C GLU A 6 -5.80 -14.24 -0.91
N HIS A 7 -4.78 -13.67 -1.55
CA HIS A 7 -3.45 -13.50 -0.98
C HIS A 7 -3.26 -12.18 -0.22
N ARG A 8 -4.22 -11.24 -0.30
CA ARG A 8 -4.20 -9.93 0.37
C ARG A 8 -2.96 -9.09 0.06
N GLN A 9 -2.36 -9.31 -1.11
CA GLN A 9 -1.15 -8.62 -1.58
C GLN A 9 -1.52 -7.59 -2.63
N TYR A 10 -1.01 -6.38 -2.44
CA TYR A 10 -1.34 -5.21 -3.24
C TYR A 10 -0.06 -4.48 -3.67
N PHE A 11 -0.19 -3.69 -4.74
CA PHE A 11 0.85 -2.78 -5.20
C PHE A 11 0.29 -1.38 -5.27
N ALA A 12 0.92 -0.45 -4.55
CA ALA A 12 0.58 0.97 -4.57
C ALA A 12 1.60 1.75 -5.41
N GLN A 13 1.12 2.65 -6.27
CA GLN A 13 1.95 3.55 -7.06
C GLN A 13 2.21 4.86 -6.30
N ILE A 14 3.45 5.35 -6.37
CA ILE A 14 3.87 6.58 -5.70
C ILE A 14 4.87 7.36 -6.57
N ALA A 15 5.03 8.66 -6.32
CA ALA A 15 6.07 9.45 -6.96
C ALA A 15 7.47 8.95 -6.54
N GLN A 16 8.42 9.02 -7.48
CA GLN A 16 9.80 8.60 -7.24
C GLN A 16 10.43 9.40 -6.09
N GLY A 17 11.11 8.71 -5.18
CA GLY A 17 11.78 9.32 -4.02
C GLY A 17 10.87 9.49 -2.80
N LEU A 18 9.59 9.11 -2.88
CA LEU A 18 8.65 9.14 -1.76
C LEU A 18 8.35 7.74 -1.20
N GLU A 19 8.97 6.68 -1.70
CA GLU A 19 8.68 5.29 -1.32
C GLU A 19 8.80 5.07 0.19
N GLU A 20 9.85 5.57 0.84
CA GLU A 20 10.02 5.45 2.29
C GLU A 20 8.92 6.19 3.05
N SER A 21 8.62 7.45 2.67
CA SER A 21 7.54 8.24 3.26
C SER A 21 6.17 7.58 3.06
N GLY A 22 5.94 6.97 1.89
CA GLY A 22 4.74 6.19 1.60
C GLY A 22 4.63 4.96 2.48
N ALA A 23 5.73 4.22 2.70
CA ALA A 23 5.74 3.09 3.62
C ALA A 23 5.39 3.51 5.06
N GLU A 24 5.95 4.62 5.55
CA GLU A 24 5.62 5.18 6.86
C GLU A 24 4.16 5.66 6.96
N GLU A 25 3.57 6.18 5.87
CA GLU A 25 2.15 6.52 5.79
C GLU A 25 1.25 5.27 5.84
N LEU A 26 1.64 4.18 5.15
CA LEU A 26 0.81 2.99 5.02
C LEU A 26 0.79 2.10 6.28
N LYS A 27 1.88 2.06 7.06
CA LYS A 27 1.96 1.28 8.32
C LYS A 27 0.80 1.56 9.29
N PRO A 28 0.51 2.81 9.71
CA PRO A 28 -0.60 3.10 10.61
C PRO A 28 -1.98 2.85 9.99
N LEU A 29 -2.09 2.81 8.65
CA LEU A 29 -3.33 2.51 7.94
C LEU A 29 -3.63 0.99 7.86
N GLY A 30 -2.71 0.16 8.36
CA GLY A 30 -2.87 -1.29 8.44
C GLY A 30 -2.15 -2.07 7.34
N ALA A 31 -1.23 -1.46 6.60
CA ALA A 31 -0.34 -2.19 5.72
C ALA A 31 0.76 -2.94 6.49
N SER A 32 1.10 -4.12 6.01
CA SER A 32 2.14 -5.00 6.55
C SER A 32 2.98 -5.57 5.40
N ASP A 33 4.11 -6.24 5.71
CA ASP A 33 5.08 -6.75 4.71
C ASP A 33 5.43 -5.74 3.60
N ILE A 34 5.64 -4.47 3.98
CA ILE A 34 5.87 -3.41 3.00
C ILE A 34 7.26 -3.57 2.38
N ARG A 35 7.30 -3.70 1.05
CA ARG A 35 8.53 -3.78 0.26
C ARG A 35 8.56 -2.65 -0.76
N LEU A 36 9.59 -1.81 -0.67
CA LEU A 36 9.79 -0.70 -1.60
C LEU A 36 10.15 -1.25 -3.00
N SER A 37 9.65 -0.58 -4.02
CA SER A 37 9.96 -0.85 -5.43
C SER A 37 10.09 0.47 -6.18
N TYR A 38 10.64 0.46 -7.39
CA TYR A 38 10.74 1.68 -8.19
C TYR A 38 9.34 2.28 -8.44
N ARG A 39 9.10 3.48 -7.88
CA ARG A 39 7.82 4.20 -7.98
C ARG A 39 6.63 3.42 -7.42
N GLY A 40 6.86 2.56 -6.42
CA GLY A 40 5.77 1.83 -5.79
C GLY A 40 6.13 1.03 -4.54
N LEU A 41 5.10 0.41 -3.97
CA LEU A 41 5.14 -0.31 -2.71
C LEU A 41 4.34 -1.60 -2.86
N TYR A 42 4.98 -2.75 -2.63
CA TYR A 42 4.23 -3.99 -2.37
C TYR A 42 3.88 -4.05 -0.89
N PHE A 43 2.66 -4.47 -0.56
CA PHE A 43 2.23 -4.61 0.83
C PHE A 43 1.08 -5.61 0.97
N GLU A 44 0.89 -6.09 2.20
CA GLU A 44 -0.26 -6.89 2.61
C GLU A 44 -1.24 -6.05 3.44
N ALA A 45 -2.54 -6.26 3.21
CA ALA A 45 -3.60 -5.57 3.95
C ALA A 45 -4.88 -6.39 4.04
N ASP A 46 -5.59 -6.31 5.16
CA ASP A 46 -6.96 -6.81 5.22
C ASP A 46 -7.93 -5.91 4.41
N PRO A 47 -9.15 -6.37 4.08
CA PRO A 47 -10.09 -5.55 3.30
C PRO A 47 -10.40 -4.18 3.92
N ALA A 48 -10.52 -4.07 5.24
CA ALA A 48 -10.79 -2.79 5.91
C ALA A 48 -9.59 -1.85 5.87
N ALA A 49 -8.37 -2.38 6.03
CA ALA A 49 -7.12 -1.66 5.83
C ALA A 49 -6.98 -1.17 4.38
N LEU A 50 -7.32 -1.98 3.38
CA LEU A 50 -7.28 -1.56 1.98
C LEU A 50 -8.17 -0.33 1.73
N TYR A 51 -9.38 -0.29 2.29
CA TYR A 51 -10.23 0.90 2.20
C TYR A 51 -9.64 2.08 2.95
N ARG A 52 -9.13 1.90 4.17
CA ARG A 52 -8.45 2.98 4.91
C ARG A 52 -7.29 3.57 4.11
N ILE A 53 -6.46 2.72 3.51
CA ILE A 53 -5.35 3.13 2.65
C ILE A 53 -5.86 3.98 1.49
N ASN A 54 -6.84 3.50 0.71
CA ASN A 54 -7.39 4.24 -0.43
C ASN A 54 -8.00 5.61 -0.05
N TYR A 55 -8.66 5.70 1.10
CA TYR A 55 -9.33 6.94 1.51
C TYR A 55 -8.44 7.92 2.29
N GLN A 56 -7.35 7.45 2.89
CA GLN A 56 -6.55 8.25 3.83
C GLN A 56 -5.10 8.46 3.40
N SER A 57 -4.59 7.71 2.43
CA SER A 57 -3.26 7.95 1.87
C SER A 57 -3.22 9.28 1.12
N ARG A 58 -2.15 10.04 1.28
CA ARG A 58 -1.93 11.34 0.64
C ARG A 58 -0.79 11.27 -0.38
N LEU A 59 0.09 10.28 -0.24
CA LEU A 59 1.25 10.10 -1.13
C LEU A 59 0.98 9.07 -2.22
N ILE A 60 0.09 8.09 -1.96
CA ILE A 60 -0.26 7.05 -2.92
C ILE A 60 -1.17 7.61 -4.01
N THR A 61 -0.89 7.21 -5.25
CA THR A 61 -1.66 7.64 -6.44
C THR A 61 -2.66 6.58 -6.91
N ARG A 62 -2.33 5.29 -6.77
CA ARG A 62 -3.15 4.13 -7.16
C ARG A 62 -2.81 2.90 -6.33
#